data_AF-A0A7J5V8B1-F1
#
_entry.id   AF-A0A7J5V8B1-F1
#
_cell.length_a   1.000
_cell.length_b   1.000
_cell.length_c   1.000
_cell.angle_alpha   90.00
_cell.angle_beta   90.00
_cell.angle_gamma   90.00
#
_symmetry.space_group_name_H-M   'P 1'
#
loop_
_entity.id
_entity.type
_entity.pdbx_description
1 polymer ?
#
loop_
_entity_poly.entity_id
_entity_poly.type
_entity_poly.pdbx_seq_one_letter_code
_entity_poly.pdbx_strand_id
1 'polypeptide(L)'
;MKDRPIKHFYQQTLFLRWAARNRRLFSHQPYLLQQKKGSCDIAFRGVSKHITCCFTKPGAIMIGADYRNTNFDIIGEFDLYEERTPEGRWLCSMCRDHPHPDKTEPFIEYEDRKEMWIEHSFAPLAAWTRESFTINAVLCLYRDGGSTWAVIEQGPNLKKTTESRYLFKKFPVLTAR
;
A
#
# COMPACT_ATOMS: atom_id res chain seq x y z
N MET A 1 0.30 30.86 16.07
CA MET A 1 0.14 29.46 16.55
C MET A 1 1.48 28.76 16.38
N LYS A 2 2.10 28.25 17.45
CA LYS A 2 3.31 27.42 17.32
C LYS A 2 2.88 26.04 16.83
N ASP A 3 3.33 25.65 15.64
CA ASP A 3 3.08 24.32 15.09
C ASP A 3 3.60 23.27 16.08
N ARG A 4 2.69 22.47 16.63
CA ARG A 4 3.10 21.30 17.42
C ARG A 4 3.73 20.31 16.46
N PRO A 5 4.89 19.70 16.78
CA PRO A 5 5.50 18.71 15.92
C PRO A 5 4.51 17.57 15.68
N ILE A 6 4.26 17.27 14.40
CA ILE A 6 3.38 16.16 14.02
C ILE A 6 4.05 14.87 14.51
N LYS A 7 3.42 14.18 15.47
CA LYS A 7 3.95 12.94 16.04
C LYS A 7 3.75 11.78 15.08
N HIS A 8 4.81 11.02 14.85
CA HIS A 8 4.71 9.71 14.20
C HIS A 8 3.84 8.77 15.02
N PHE A 9 3.01 7.98 14.35
CA PHE A 9 2.28 6.88 14.97
C PHE A 9 3.09 5.58 14.92
N TYR A 10 2.67 4.60 15.72
CA TYR A 10 3.43 3.38 15.99
C TYR A 10 3.81 2.64 14.71
N GLN A 11 2.83 2.31 13.88
CA GLN A 11 3.00 1.52 12.67
C GLN A 11 3.83 2.24 11.61
N GLN A 12 3.75 3.57 11.50
CA GLN A 12 4.66 4.34 10.63
C GLN A 12 6.11 4.18 11.08
N THR A 13 6.38 4.39 12.37
CA THR A 13 7.74 4.30 12.92
C THR A 13 8.28 2.87 12.78
N LEU A 14 7.43 1.89 13.05
CA LEU A 14 7.76 0.48 12.94
C LEU A 14 8.08 0.11 11.49
N PHE A 15 7.22 0.48 10.53
CA PHE A 15 7.40 0.20 9.11
C PHE A 15 8.70 0.78 8.58
N LEU A 16 8.98 2.07 8.82
CA LEU A 16 10.20 2.71 8.33
C LEU A 16 11.47 2.04 8.89
N ARG A 17 11.47 1.67 10.18
CA ARG A 17 12.59 0.95 10.80
C ARG A 17 12.74 -0.47 10.26
N TRP A 18 11.63 -1.18 10.13
CA TRP A 18 11.61 -2.55 9.61
C TRP A 18 12.06 -2.58 8.15
N ALA A 19 11.53 -1.71 7.30
CA ALA A 19 11.90 -1.62 5.88
C ALA A 19 13.37 -1.20 5.70
N ALA A 20 13.90 -0.33 6.56
CA ALA A 20 15.32 0.04 6.52
C ALA A 20 16.26 -1.11 6.88
N ARG A 21 15.82 -2.05 7.73
CA ARG A 21 16.56 -3.26 8.12
C ARG A 21 16.38 -4.41 7.13
N ASN A 22 15.25 -4.44 6.42
CA ASN A 22 14.87 -5.50 5.48
C ASN A 22 14.89 -5.01 4.03
N ARG A 23 15.88 -4.18 3.66
CA ARG A 23 15.96 -3.55 2.33
C ARG A 23 15.86 -4.54 1.17
N ARG A 24 16.40 -5.76 1.36
CA ARG A 24 16.39 -6.84 0.36
C ARG A 24 14.99 -7.39 0.06
N LEU A 25 14.00 -7.13 0.92
CA LEU A 25 12.61 -7.50 0.68
C LEU A 25 11.91 -6.53 -0.28
N PHE A 26 12.52 -5.39 -0.61
CA PHE A 26 11.97 -4.41 -1.52
C PHE A 26 12.82 -4.33 -2.79
N SER A 27 12.18 -4.38 -3.97
CA SER A 27 12.84 -4.03 -5.23
C SER A 27 13.17 -2.54 -5.28
N HIS A 28 12.29 -1.72 -4.70
CA HIS A 28 12.40 -0.27 -4.61
C HIS A 28 12.19 0.21 -3.18
N GLN A 29 13.21 0.81 -2.58
CA GLN A 29 13.18 1.16 -1.16
C GLN A 29 12.06 2.18 -0.84
N PRO A 30 11.18 1.91 0.13
CA PRO A 30 10.21 2.90 0.60
C PRO A 30 10.89 4.03 1.37
N TYR A 31 10.33 5.24 1.27
CA TYR A 31 10.73 6.41 2.05
C TYR A 31 9.52 7.29 2.38
N LEU A 32 9.60 8.02 3.50
CA LEU A 32 8.58 8.98 3.89
C LEU A 32 8.54 10.13 2.88
N LEU A 33 7.44 10.27 2.15
CA LEU A 33 7.20 11.37 1.22
C LEU A 33 6.63 12.58 1.96
N GLN A 34 5.58 12.36 2.75
CA GLN A 34 4.89 13.44 3.45
C GLN A 34 4.34 12.96 4.80
N GLN A 35 4.48 13.79 5.83
CA GLN A 35 3.81 13.63 7.11
C GLN A 35 2.54 14.50 7.15
N LYS A 36 1.41 13.91 7.55
CA LYS A 36 0.14 14.61 7.79
C LYS A 36 -0.36 14.31 9.20
N LYS A 37 -1.38 15.06 9.65
CA LYS A 37 -2.01 14.81 10.95
C LYS A 37 -2.82 13.51 10.87
N GLY A 38 -2.32 12.44 11.50
CA GLY A 38 -3.02 11.14 11.55
C GLY A 38 -2.82 10.27 10.32
N SER A 39 -1.99 10.68 9.35
CA SER A 39 -1.59 9.87 8.21
C SER A 39 -0.20 10.25 7.71
N CYS A 40 0.39 9.41 6.86
CA CYS A 40 1.59 9.75 6.12
C CYS A 40 1.59 9.07 4.76
N ASP A 41 2.24 9.70 3.79
CA ASP A 41 2.44 9.13 2.48
C ASP A 41 3.87 8.59 2.39
N ILE A 42 3.99 7.35 1.93
CA ILE A 42 5.23 6.67 1.60
C ILE A 42 5.33 6.61 0.07
N ALA A 43 6.52 6.89 -0.45
CA ALA A 43 6.86 6.69 -1.84
C ALA A 43 7.98 5.64 -1.96
N PHE A 44 8.22 5.14 -3.17
CA PHE A 44 9.22 4.12 -3.44
C PHE A 44 10.28 4.67 -4.41
N ARG A 45 11.56 4.46 -4.11
CA ARG A 45 12.67 5.01 -4.90
C ARG A 45 12.64 4.46 -6.33
N GLY A 46 12.61 5.34 -7.33
CA GLY A 46 12.59 4.92 -8.74
C GLY A 46 11.22 4.44 -9.22
N VAL A 47 10.17 4.57 -8.42
CA VAL A 47 8.78 4.31 -8.81
C VAL A 47 8.08 5.61 -9.19
N SER A 48 7.08 5.52 -10.06
CA SER A 48 6.26 6.64 -10.52
C SER A 48 5.64 7.40 -9.37
N LYS A 49 5.72 8.74 -9.43
CA LYS A 49 5.07 9.64 -8.46
C LYS A 49 3.53 9.53 -8.44
N HIS A 50 2.97 8.84 -9.43
CA HIS A 50 1.53 8.56 -9.52
C HIS A 50 1.12 7.37 -8.64
N ILE A 51 2.07 6.68 -8.01
CA ILE A 51 1.83 5.59 -7.08
C ILE A 51 2.31 6.04 -5.71
N THR A 52 1.40 6.10 -4.75
CA THR A 52 1.73 6.44 -3.35
C THR A 52 1.18 5.38 -2.42
N CYS A 53 1.80 5.22 -1.24
CA CYS A 53 1.31 4.35 -0.19
C CYS A 53 0.90 5.19 1.02
N CYS A 54 -0.40 5.28 1.30
CA CYS A 54 -0.93 6.03 2.42
C CYS A 54 -1.04 5.12 3.64
N PHE A 55 -0.41 5.53 4.74
CA PHE A 55 -0.62 4.94 6.06
C PHE A 55 -1.50 5.87 6.88
N THR A 56 -2.47 5.32 7.60
CA THR A 56 -3.29 6.07 8.55
C THR A 56 -3.07 5.59 9.97
N LYS A 57 -3.31 6.47 10.95
CA LYS A 57 -3.23 6.13 12.38
C LYS A 57 -4.18 4.99 12.77
N PRO A 58 -5.44 4.91 12.28
CA PRO A 58 -6.35 3.82 12.61
C PRO A 58 -5.89 2.45 12.12
N GLY A 59 -5.25 2.37 10.95
CA GLY A 59 -4.81 1.07 10.45
C GLY A 59 -4.67 0.90 8.94
N ALA A 60 -5.29 1.80 8.17
CA ALA A 60 -5.29 1.68 6.71
C ALA A 60 -3.88 1.84 6.12
N ILE A 61 -3.54 0.96 5.18
CA ILE A 61 -2.32 0.96 4.35
C ILE A 61 -2.74 0.71 2.90
N MET A 62 -2.88 1.80 2.15
CA MET A 62 -3.44 1.76 0.80
C MET A 62 -2.42 2.22 -0.22
N ILE A 63 -2.27 1.48 -1.31
CA ILE A 63 -1.55 1.92 -2.50
C ILE A 63 -2.52 2.65 -3.42
N GLY A 64 -2.37 3.97 -3.51
CA GLY A 64 -3.18 4.83 -4.37
C GLY A 64 -2.55 5.06 -5.74
N ALA A 65 -3.40 5.20 -6.74
CA ALA A 65 -3.05 5.75 -8.04
C ALA A 65 -3.58 7.18 -8.16
N ASP A 66 -2.69 8.18 -8.17
CA ASP A 66 -3.05 9.59 -8.15
C ASP A 66 -2.64 10.32 -9.44
N TYR A 67 -3.55 11.14 -9.98
CA TYR A 67 -3.27 12.01 -11.12
C TYR A 67 -3.92 13.37 -10.95
N ARG A 68 -3.10 14.44 -11.02
CA ARG A 68 -3.52 15.85 -10.87
C ARG A 68 -4.35 16.11 -9.61
N ASN A 69 -3.89 15.60 -8.47
CA ASN A 69 -4.56 15.72 -7.17
C ASN A 69 -5.92 15.00 -7.06
N THR A 70 -6.20 14.09 -8.00
CA THR A 70 -7.35 13.19 -7.93
C THR A 70 -6.82 11.78 -7.69
N ASN A 71 -7.33 11.14 -6.64
CA ASN A 71 -7.18 9.70 -6.48
C ASN A 71 -8.07 9.01 -7.53
N PHE A 72 -7.46 8.25 -8.42
CA PHE A 72 -8.19 7.48 -9.43
C PHE A 72 -8.70 6.17 -8.87
N ASP A 73 -7.88 5.52 -8.04
CA ASP A 73 -8.20 4.24 -7.43
C ASP A 73 -7.24 3.87 -6.30
N ILE A 74 -7.62 2.82 -5.57
CA ILE A 74 -6.75 2.05 -4.69
C ILE A 74 -6.39 0.75 -5.43
N ILE A 75 -5.10 0.54 -5.66
CA ILE A 75 -4.58 -0.60 -6.44
C ILE A 75 -3.96 -1.70 -5.56
N GLY A 76 -4.00 -1.52 -4.24
CA GLY A 76 -3.56 -2.51 -3.26
C GLY A 76 -3.85 -2.05 -1.84
N GLU A 77 -4.24 -2.98 -0.97
CA GLU A 77 -4.61 -2.73 0.43
C GLU A 77 -3.91 -3.73 1.34
N PHE A 78 -3.38 -3.23 2.45
CA PHE A 78 -2.63 -4.01 3.45
C PHE A 78 -3.06 -3.62 4.86
N ASP A 79 -4.34 -3.29 4.99
CA ASP A 79 -4.96 -2.73 6.18
C ASP A 79 -4.82 -3.67 7.39
N LEU A 80 -4.61 -3.07 8.55
CA LEU A 80 -4.67 -3.77 9.82
C LEU A 80 -5.28 -2.87 10.87
N TYR A 81 -6.39 -3.30 11.44
CA TYR A 81 -7.07 -2.63 12.55
C TYR A 81 -6.73 -3.36 13.84
N GLU A 82 -5.74 -2.81 14.55
CA GLU A 82 -5.16 -3.43 15.72
C GLU A 82 -6.15 -3.47 16.88
N GLU A 83 -6.27 -4.65 17.48
CA GLU A 83 -6.95 -4.85 18.76
C GLU A 83 -6.05 -5.66 19.70
N ARG A 84 -6.21 -5.43 21.00
CA ARG A 84 -5.56 -6.22 22.04
C ARG A 84 -6.63 -6.99 22.83
N THR A 85 -6.48 -8.30 22.93
CA THR A 85 -7.42 -9.15 23.67
C THR A 85 -7.28 -8.97 25.18
N PRO A 86 -8.28 -9.37 25.99
CA PRO A 86 -8.17 -9.39 27.46
C PRO A 86 -6.99 -10.22 27.97
N GLU A 87 -6.61 -11.28 27.26
CA GLU A 87 -5.47 -12.16 27.55
C GLU A 87 -4.13 -11.52 27.15
N GLY A 88 -4.17 -10.34 26.53
CA GLY A 88 -3.00 -9.56 26.16
C GLY A 88 -2.41 -9.89 24.79
N ARG A 89 -3.09 -10.73 24.00
CA ARG A 89 -2.74 -11.06 22.60
C ARG A 89 -3.09 -9.92 21.65
N TRP A 90 -2.53 -9.94 20.45
CA TRP A 90 -2.76 -8.94 19.41
C TRP A 90 -3.44 -9.57 18.20
N LEU A 91 -4.42 -8.87 17.62
CA LEU A 91 -5.14 -9.33 16.44
C LEU A 91 -5.52 -8.17 15.51
N CYS A 92 -5.90 -8.51 14.28
CA CYS A 92 -6.59 -7.61 13.36
C CYS A 92 -8.11 -7.80 13.51
N SER A 93 -8.85 -6.78 13.96
CA SER A 93 -10.29 -6.88 14.18
C SER A 93 -11.06 -7.13 12.88
N MET A 94 -10.58 -6.57 11.76
CA MET A 94 -11.16 -6.86 10.45
C MET A 94 -11.09 -8.34 10.06
N CYS A 95 -10.00 -9.04 10.40
CA CYS A 95 -9.90 -10.47 10.10
C CYS A 95 -10.82 -11.32 10.98
N ARG A 96 -11.09 -10.87 12.21
CA ARG A 96 -12.05 -11.53 13.11
C ARG A 96 -13.49 -11.30 12.63
N ASP A 97 -13.83 -10.05 12.31
CA ASP A 97 -15.22 -9.63 12.09
C ASP A 97 -15.67 -9.84 10.63
N HIS A 98 -14.73 -9.83 9.69
CA HIS A 98 -14.95 -10.08 8.26
C HIS A 98 -13.98 -11.14 7.73
N PRO A 99 -14.06 -12.40 8.21
CA PRO A 99 -13.28 -13.47 7.62
C PRO A 99 -13.73 -13.62 6.16
N HIS A 100 -12.77 -13.53 5.23
CA HIS A 100 -13.05 -13.80 3.82
C HIS A 100 -13.58 -15.23 3.71
N PRO A 101 -14.84 -15.45 3.30
CA PRO A 101 -15.42 -16.80 3.28
C PRO A 101 -14.68 -17.73 2.29
N ASP A 102 -14.03 -17.15 1.27
CA ASP A 102 -13.24 -17.86 0.27
C ASP A 102 -11.76 -17.98 0.64
N LYS A 103 -11.28 -17.31 1.70
CA LYS A 103 -9.91 -17.47 2.18
C LYS A 103 -9.92 -18.50 3.30
N THR A 104 -9.21 -19.60 3.09
CA THR A 104 -9.00 -20.65 4.10
C THR A 104 -7.95 -20.27 5.15
N GLU A 105 -7.46 -19.03 5.15
CA GLU A 105 -6.45 -18.57 6.09
C GLU A 105 -7.09 -18.46 7.48
N PRO A 106 -6.53 -19.12 8.51
CA PRO A 106 -7.08 -19.05 9.85
C PRO A 106 -6.95 -17.62 10.38
N PHE A 107 -7.91 -17.21 11.20
CA PHE A 107 -7.72 -16.07 12.09
C PHE A 107 -6.51 -16.32 13.00
N ILE A 108 -5.63 -15.33 13.15
CA ILE A 108 -4.36 -15.46 13.89
C ILE A 108 -4.31 -14.45 15.03
N GLU A 109 -3.99 -14.92 16.23
CA GLU A 109 -3.63 -14.11 17.38
C GLU A 109 -2.13 -14.16 17.66
N TYR A 110 -1.52 -13.00 17.75
CA TYR A 110 -0.08 -12.82 17.90
C TYR A 110 0.29 -12.52 19.35
N GLU A 111 1.46 -12.99 19.81
CA GLU A 111 1.96 -12.62 21.13
C GLU A 111 2.56 -11.21 21.12
N ASP A 112 3.22 -10.84 20.01
CA ASP A 112 3.89 -9.57 19.84
C ASP A 112 3.15 -8.66 18.83
N ARG A 113 2.91 -7.42 19.26
CA ARG A 113 2.27 -6.38 18.42
C ARG A 113 3.06 -6.14 17.13
N LYS A 114 4.40 -6.16 17.22
CA LYS A 114 5.26 -5.85 16.09
C LYS A 114 5.26 -6.99 15.07
N GLU A 115 5.28 -8.23 15.53
CA GLU A 115 5.12 -9.42 14.69
C GLU A 115 3.81 -9.37 13.90
N MET A 116 2.68 -9.11 14.57
CA MET A 116 1.38 -8.93 13.92
C MET A 116 1.44 -7.93 12.75
N TRP A 117 1.96 -6.73 12.98
CA TRP A 117 2.09 -5.71 11.93
C TRP A 117 3.01 -6.12 10.77
N ILE A 118 4.09 -6.83 11.08
CA ILE A 118 5.06 -7.26 10.07
C ILE A 118 4.44 -8.35 9.18
N GLU A 119 3.89 -9.39 9.77
CA GLU A 119 3.42 -10.57 9.03
C GLU A 119 2.13 -10.27 8.28
N HIS A 120 1.19 -9.56 8.90
CA HIS A 120 -0.10 -9.29 8.31
C HIS A 120 -0.05 -8.20 7.24
N SER A 121 0.77 -7.16 7.40
CA SER A 121 0.72 -5.98 6.53
C SER A 121 2.04 -5.71 5.82
N PHE A 122 3.17 -5.64 6.54
CA PHE A 122 4.40 -5.10 5.95
C PHE A 122 5.10 -6.09 5.01
N ALA A 123 5.14 -7.38 5.36
CA ALA A 123 5.71 -8.42 4.51
C ALA A 123 4.86 -8.65 3.24
N PRO A 124 3.52 -8.72 3.31
CA PRO A 124 2.66 -8.74 2.13
C PRO A 124 2.83 -7.50 1.25
N LEU A 125 2.90 -6.30 1.85
CA LEU A 125 3.20 -5.07 1.10
C LEU A 125 4.54 -5.18 0.37
N ALA A 126 5.60 -5.65 1.05
CA ALA A 126 6.91 -5.81 0.42
C ALA A 126 6.88 -6.82 -0.74
N ALA A 127 6.20 -7.96 -0.57
CA ALA A 127 6.01 -8.95 -1.62
C ALA A 127 5.26 -8.34 -2.83
N TRP A 128 4.13 -7.67 -2.59
CA TRP A 128 3.36 -7.01 -3.64
C TRP A 128 4.19 -5.98 -4.42
N THR A 129 5.03 -5.19 -3.74
CA THR A 129 5.90 -4.22 -4.45
C THR A 129 6.89 -4.90 -5.38
N ARG A 130 7.40 -6.08 -5.03
CA ARG A 130 8.33 -6.84 -5.89
C ARG A 130 7.65 -7.38 -7.14
N GLU A 131 6.41 -7.82 -6.99
CA GLU A 131 5.60 -8.35 -8.10
C GLU A 131 5.11 -7.22 -9.01
N SER A 132 4.74 -6.07 -8.42
CA SER A 132 4.12 -4.97 -9.15
C SER A 132 5.14 -4.02 -9.79
N PHE A 133 6.30 -3.78 -9.16
CA PHE A 133 7.29 -2.81 -9.63
C PHE A 133 8.34 -3.45 -10.53
N THR A 134 7.93 -3.84 -11.73
CA THR A 134 8.81 -4.42 -12.76
C THR A 134 9.11 -3.42 -13.87
N ILE A 135 10.19 -3.65 -14.62
CA ILE A 135 10.57 -2.80 -15.76
C ILE A 135 9.53 -2.77 -16.88
N ASN A 136 8.69 -3.79 -16.96
CA ASN A 136 7.64 -3.93 -17.97
C ASN A 136 6.25 -3.53 -17.44
N ALA A 137 6.15 -3.07 -16.20
CA ALA A 137 4.90 -2.68 -15.57
C ALA A 137 4.49 -1.25 -15.98
N VAL A 138 3.21 -1.07 -16.28
CA VAL A 138 2.61 0.22 -16.65
C VAL A 138 1.38 0.47 -15.79
N LEU A 139 1.37 1.60 -15.08
CA LEU A 139 0.17 2.11 -14.43
C LEU A 139 -0.78 2.63 -15.51
N CYS A 140 -1.95 2.00 -15.62
CA CYS A 140 -3.01 2.39 -16.52
C CYS A 140 -4.13 3.03 -15.71
N LEU A 141 -4.51 4.24 -16.09
CA LEU A 141 -5.65 4.97 -15.53
C LEU A 141 -6.78 4.95 -16.52
N TYR A 142 -7.99 4.66 -16.04
CA TYR A 142 -9.17 4.55 -16.86
C TYR A 142 -10.27 5.49 -16.37
N ARG A 143 -11.21 5.79 -17.28
CA ARG A 143 -12.39 6.60 -16.97
C ARG A 143 -13.55 6.20 -17.87
N ASP A 144 -14.72 6.01 -17.27
CA ASP A 144 -15.98 5.82 -18.00
C ASP A 144 -17.15 6.40 -17.20
N GLY A 145 -18.03 7.17 -17.85
CA GLY A 145 -19.29 7.60 -17.26
C GLY A 145 -19.22 8.26 -15.86
N GLY A 146 -18.12 8.93 -15.52
CA GLY A 146 -17.91 9.54 -14.19
C GLY A 146 -17.22 8.64 -13.16
N SER A 147 -16.95 7.38 -13.51
CA SER A 147 -16.14 6.45 -12.71
C SER A 147 -14.67 6.47 -13.14
N THR A 148 -13.78 6.19 -12.20
CA THR A 148 -12.34 6.00 -12.44
C THR A 148 -11.88 4.69 -11.82
N TRP A 149 -10.87 4.08 -12.42
CA TRP A 149 -10.15 2.95 -11.85
C TRP A 149 -8.71 2.94 -12.35
N ALA A 150 -7.85 2.18 -11.70
CA ALA A 150 -6.46 2.05 -12.06
C ALA A 150 -5.97 0.62 -11.91
N VAL A 151 -5.04 0.22 -12.77
CA VAL A 151 -4.43 -1.12 -12.74
C VAL A 151 -2.95 -0.99 -13.07
N ILE A 152 -2.11 -1.76 -12.38
CA ILE A 152 -0.73 -2.02 -12.83
C ILE A 152 -0.76 -3.22 -13.77
N GLU A 153 -0.52 -2.96 -15.04
CA GLU A 153 -0.49 -3.98 -16.08
C GLU A 153 0.94 -4.41 -16.38
N GLN A 154 1.16 -5.73 -16.46
CA GLN A 154 2.44 -6.29 -16.86
C GLN A 154 2.54 -6.39 -18.38
N GLY A 155 3.76 -6.26 -18.92
CA GLY A 155 4.08 -6.29 -20.36
C GLY A 155 3.19 -7.15 -21.27
N PRO A 156 3.02 -8.46 -20.98
CA PRO A 156 2.22 -9.36 -21.82
C PRO A 156 0.74 -8.99 -21.96
N ASN A 157 0.16 -8.33 -20.96
CA ASN A 157 -1.26 -7.97 -20.93
C ASN A 157 -1.55 -6.60 -21.57
N LEU A 158 -0.51 -5.81 -21.85
CA LEU A 158 -0.66 -4.41 -22.32
C LEU A 158 -1.39 -4.27 -23.66
N LYS A 159 -1.37 -5.29 -24.53
CA LYS A 159 -2.03 -5.21 -25.85
C LYS A 159 -3.54 -5.04 -25.74
N LYS A 160 -4.20 -5.82 -24.88
CA LYS A 160 -5.65 -5.68 -24.63
C LYS A 160 -5.98 -4.35 -23.95
N THR A 161 -5.10 -3.91 -23.04
CA THR A 161 -5.23 -2.64 -22.33
C THR A 161 -5.07 -1.41 -23.23
N THR A 162 -4.18 -1.44 -24.23
CA THR A 162 -4.01 -0.34 -25.21
C THR A 162 -5.23 -0.11 -26.07
N GLU A 163 -6.03 -1.15 -26.30
CA GLU A 163 -7.20 -1.10 -27.19
C GLU A 163 -8.49 -0.71 -26.45
N SER A 164 -8.45 -0.63 -25.11
CA SER A 164 -9.60 -0.19 -24.33
C SER A 164 -9.93 1.28 -24.61
N ARG A 165 -11.17 1.53 -25.05
CA ARG A 165 -11.72 2.89 -25.25
C ARG A 165 -11.76 3.73 -23.97
N TYR A 166 -11.66 3.09 -22.80
CA TYR A 166 -11.73 3.73 -21.49
C TYR A 166 -10.37 4.11 -20.93
N LEU A 167 -9.29 3.69 -21.59
CA LEU A 167 -7.96 4.04 -21.19
C LEU A 167 -7.77 5.55 -21.30
N PHE A 168 -7.50 6.19 -20.17
CA PHE A 168 -7.32 7.63 -20.08
C PHE A 168 -5.84 8.03 -20.12
N LYS A 169 -5.00 7.37 -19.31
CA LYS A 169 -3.56 7.66 -19.20
C LYS A 169 -2.73 6.42 -18.89
N LYS A 170 -1.44 6.50 -19.23
CA LYS A 170 -0.44 5.48 -18.92
C LYS A 170 0.82 6.12 -18.38
N PHE A 171 1.41 5.48 -17.38
CA PHE A 171 2.70 5.86 -16.82
C PHE A 171 3.55 4.61 -16.64
N PRO A 172 4.84 4.63 -17.01
CA PRO A 172 5.72 3.55 -16.60
C PRO A 172 5.74 3.48 -15.07
N VAL A 173 5.69 2.27 -14.52
CA VAL A 173 5.76 2.10 -13.06
C VAL A 173 7.14 2.50 -12.54
N LEU A 174 8.21 2.17 -13.28
CA LEU A 174 9.57 2.60 -12.94
C LEU A 174 9.96 3.88 -13.70
N THR A 175 10.60 4.82 -13.02
CA THR A 175 10.99 6.14 -13.57
C THR A 175 12.39 6.16 -14.15
N ALA A 176 13.23 5.19 -13.83
CA ALA A 176 14.53 4.96 -14.45
C ALA A 176 14.49 3.65 -15.24
N ARG A 177 15.01 3.68 -16.47
CA ARG A 177 15.29 2.49 -17.28
C ARG A 177 16.72 2.07 -17.08
#